data_AF-A0AAW4AZU3-F1
#
_entry.id   AF-A0AAW4AZU3-F1
#
_cell.length_a   1.000
_cell.length_b   1.000
_cell.length_c   1.000
_cell.angle_alpha   90.00
_cell.angle_beta   90.00
_cell.angle_gamma   90.00
#
_symmetry.space_group_name_H-M   'P 1'
#
loop_
_entity.id
_entity.type
_entity.pdbx_description
1 polymer ?
#
loop_
_entity_poly.entity_id
_entity_poly.type
_entity_poly.pdbx_seq_one_letter_code
_entity_poly.pdbx_strand_id
1 'polypeptide(L)'
;MSKLPYIQPDKDKYYNLGIVLILLNSLSRTKRGKLNITVERLQIFYFLVTRPVLMNQVLSLAGKKVKELEEVDVYSVSTISQNVDELFDKNKIRLLLKELISYGYIDVHLTEKDGFVFELSNIGKSKVEELKSGYFKKIINFSESLKLLLSETTSKLNSYINAYLTQR
;
A
#
# COMPACT_ATOMS: atom_id res chain seq x y z
N MET A 1 8.45 -5.01 -36.59
CA MET A 1 8.06 -5.37 -35.21
C MET A 1 7.58 -4.12 -34.51
N SER A 2 6.26 -3.98 -34.30
CA SER A 2 5.71 -2.87 -33.50
C SER A 2 6.19 -3.04 -32.06
N LYS A 3 6.98 -2.10 -31.54
CA LYS A 3 7.31 -2.05 -30.12
C LYS A 3 5.99 -1.93 -29.36
N LEU A 4 5.59 -2.99 -28.67
CA LEU A 4 4.47 -2.93 -27.73
C LEU A 4 4.75 -1.76 -26.78
N PRO A 5 3.81 -0.83 -26.57
CA PRO A 5 4.02 0.27 -25.65
C PRO A 5 4.26 -0.30 -24.26
N TYR A 6 5.50 -0.20 -23.79
CA TYR A 6 5.84 -0.54 -22.41
C TYR A 6 5.33 0.57 -21.51
N ILE A 7 4.20 0.32 -20.84
CA ILE A 7 3.69 1.18 -19.77
C ILE A 7 4.39 0.73 -18.49
N GLN A 8 5.15 1.62 -17.86
CA GLN A 8 5.68 1.38 -16.52
C GLN A 8 4.50 1.14 -15.57
N PRO A 9 4.38 -0.02 -14.91
CA PRO A 9 3.24 -0.35 -14.06
C PRO A 9 2.93 0.72 -13.00
N ASP A 10 3.97 1.37 -12.46
CA ASP A 10 3.85 2.45 -11.46
C ASP A 10 3.12 3.70 -11.97
N LYS A 11 3.07 3.88 -13.30
CA LYS A 11 2.35 4.95 -14.00
C LYS A 11 0.99 4.50 -14.52
N ASP A 12 0.69 3.20 -14.49
CA ASP A 12 -0.64 2.71 -14.87
C ASP A 12 -1.64 3.06 -13.76
N LYS A 13 -2.63 3.86 -14.14
CA LYS A 13 -3.67 4.35 -13.25
C LYS A 13 -4.52 3.22 -12.69
N TYR A 14 -5.00 2.29 -13.52
CA TYR A 14 -5.88 1.20 -13.10
C TYR A 14 -5.16 0.21 -12.20
N TYR A 15 -3.89 -0.01 -12.47
CA TYR A 15 -3.03 -0.79 -11.61
C TYR A 15 -2.91 -0.18 -10.21
N ASN A 16 -2.64 1.13 -10.13
CA ASN A 16 -2.54 1.84 -8.87
C ASN A 16 -3.87 1.87 -8.08
N LEU A 17 -5.00 2.02 -8.78
CA LEU A 17 -6.33 1.89 -8.19
C LEU A 17 -6.54 0.48 -7.60
N GLY A 18 -6.13 -0.56 -8.33
CA GLY A 18 -6.20 -1.95 -7.88
C GLY A 18 -5.37 -2.20 -6.61
N ILE A 19 -4.16 -1.64 -6.52
CA ILE A 19 -3.33 -1.73 -5.31
C ILE A 19 -4.04 -1.07 -4.12
N VAL A 20 -4.60 0.13 -4.29
CA VAL A 20 -5.34 0.82 -3.21
C VAL A 20 -6.54 0.01 -2.76
N LEU A 21 -7.31 -0.58 -3.68
CA LEU A 21 -8.42 -1.46 -3.35
C LEU A 21 -7.96 -2.67 -2.51
N ILE A 22 -6.88 -3.34 -2.90
CA ILE A 22 -6.32 -4.48 -2.14
C ILE A 22 -5.86 -4.04 -0.75
N LEU A 23 -5.18 -2.90 -0.64
CA LEU A 23 -4.73 -2.38 0.66
C LEU A 23 -5.90 -2.07 1.59
N LEU A 24 -6.95 -1.42 1.08
CA LEU A 24 -8.14 -1.15 1.89
C LEU A 24 -8.86 -2.43 2.29
N ASN A 25 -8.91 -3.43 1.41
CA ASN A 25 -9.48 -4.74 1.75
C ASN A 25 -8.73 -5.41 2.90
N SER A 26 -7.39 -5.43 2.84
CA SER A 26 -6.57 -6.12 3.84
C SER A 26 -6.34 -5.32 5.13
N LEU A 27 -6.32 -3.98 5.06
CA LEU A 27 -5.75 -3.13 6.13
C LEU A 27 -6.72 -2.13 6.75
N SER A 28 -7.94 -1.95 6.21
CA SER A 28 -8.92 -0.96 6.70
C SER A 28 -9.26 -1.11 8.18
N ARG A 29 -9.29 -2.36 8.69
CA ARG A 29 -9.66 -2.68 10.07
C ARG A 29 -8.55 -3.42 10.80
N THR A 30 -8.35 -3.07 12.06
CA THR A 30 -7.51 -3.84 12.99
C THR A 30 -8.15 -5.19 13.33
N LYS A 31 -7.38 -6.09 13.97
CA LYS A 31 -7.93 -7.34 14.54
C LYS A 31 -9.10 -7.13 15.50
N ARG A 32 -9.21 -5.94 16.12
CA ARG A 32 -10.32 -5.56 17.02
C ARG A 32 -11.47 -4.85 16.29
N GLY A 33 -11.45 -4.79 14.96
CA GLY A 33 -12.50 -4.16 14.14
C GLY A 33 -12.42 -2.64 14.01
N LYS A 34 -11.52 -1.95 14.73
CA LYS A 34 -11.34 -0.50 14.62
C LYS A 34 -10.82 -0.12 13.22
N LEU A 35 -11.44 0.87 12.59
CA LEU A 35 -10.96 1.52 11.36
C LEU A 35 -9.60 2.18 11.59
N ASN A 36 -8.68 2.02 10.64
CA ASN A 36 -7.26 2.34 10.84
C ASN A 36 -6.55 2.92 9.61
N ILE A 37 -7.24 3.17 8.51
CA ILE A 37 -6.61 3.69 7.30
C ILE A 37 -7.03 5.14 7.08
N THR A 38 -6.10 6.05 7.38
CA THR A 38 -6.12 7.45 6.95
C THR A 38 -5.35 7.61 5.63
N VAL A 39 -5.40 8.79 5.00
CA VAL A 39 -4.61 9.07 3.77
C VAL A 39 -3.12 8.80 3.99
N GLU A 40 -2.60 9.21 5.14
CA GLU A 40 -1.18 9.12 5.48
C GLU A 40 -0.75 7.67 5.73
N ARG A 41 -1.58 6.88 6.41
CA ARG A 41 -1.33 5.44 6.59
C ARG A 41 -1.44 4.68 5.27
N LEU A 42 -2.41 5.03 4.43
CA LEU A 42 -2.55 4.44 3.10
C LEU A 42 -1.31 4.73 2.24
N GLN A 43 -0.78 5.95 2.28
CA GLN A 43 0.43 6.31 1.57
C GLN A 43 1.63 5.47 2.00
N ILE A 44 1.84 5.32 3.31
CA ILE A 44 2.90 4.46 3.86
C ILE A 44 2.73 3.03 3.37
N PHE A 45 1.55 2.44 3.52
CA PHE A 45 1.33 1.05 3.12
C PHE A 45 1.43 0.85 1.61
N TYR A 46 0.99 1.80 0.81
CA TYR A 46 1.19 1.81 -0.64
C TYR A 46 2.67 1.87 -1.01
N PHE A 47 3.44 2.74 -0.35
CA PHE A 47 4.88 2.86 -0.56
C PHE A 47 5.62 1.56 -0.21
N LEU A 48 5.25 0.90 0.89
CA LEU A 48 5.84 -0.36 1.33
C LEU A 48 5.45 -1.54 0.44
N VAL A 49 4.16 -1.69 0.10
CA VAL A 49 3.69 -2.85 -0.66
C VAL A 49 4.28 -2.90 -2.07
N THR A 50 4.61 -1.73 -2.63
CA THR A 50 5.27 -1.59 -3.94
C THR A 50 6.79 -1.72 -3.85
N ARG A 51 7.36 -1.80 -2.64
CA ARG A 51 8.80 -1.91 -2.37
C ARG A 51 9.05 -3.03 -1.35
N PRO A 52 8.92 -4.30 -1.75
CA PRO A 52 8.93 -5.44 -0.84
C PRO A 52 10.23 -5.58 -0.03
N VAL A 53 11.38 -5.16 -0.58
CA VAL A 53 12.65 -5.13 0.16
C VAL A 53 12.58 -4.16 1.33
N LEU A 54 12.10 -2.94 1.11
CA LEU A 54 11.90 -1.96 2.18
C LEU A 54 10.83 -2.42 3.17
N MET A 55 9.74 -3.01 2.69
CA MET A 55 8.70 -3.59 3.54
C MET A 55 9.29 -4.62 4.53
N ASN A 56 10.14 -5.53 4.05
CA ASN A 56 10.80 -6.50 4.91
C ASN A 56 11.72 -5.86 5.95
N GLN A 57 12.41 -4.78 5.58
CA GLN A 57 13.26 -4.05 6.52
C GLN A 57 12.42 -3.37 7.61
N VAL A 58 11.31 -2.75 7.24
CA VAL A 58 10.36 -2.17 8.22
C VAL A 58 9.76 -3.24 9.11
N LEU A 59 9.39 -4.41 8.56
CA LEU A 59 8.93 -5.56 9.36
C LEU A 59 9.99 -6.02 10.35
N SER A 60 11.25 -6.14 9.91
CA SER A 60 12.39 -6.52 10.75
C SER A 60 12.62 -5.53 11.90
N LEU A 61 12.66 -4.22 11.59
CA LEU A 61 12.81 -3.15 12.58
C LEU A 61 11.65 -3.08 13.59
N ALA A 62 10.46 -3.53 13.18
CA ALA A 62 9.29 -3.67 14.05
C ALA A 62 9.27 -5.01 14.83
N GLY A 63 10.31 -5.83 14.73
CA GLY A 63 10.41 -7.15 15.36
C GLY A 63 9.38 -8.15 14.83
N LYS A 64 8.92 -7.99 13.59
CA LYS A 64 7.92 -8.85 12.94
C LYS A 64 8.59 -9.80 11.96
N LYS A 65 7.91 -10.91 11.69
CA LYS A 65 8.35 -11.89 10.69
C LYS A 65 8.40 -11.24 9.30
N VAL A 66 9.55 -11.34 8.65
CA VAL A 66 9.77 -10.91 7.26
C VAL A 66 9.23 -11.93 6.26
N LYS A 67 8.96 -11.49 5.03
CA LYS A 67 8.52 -12.36 3.94
C LYS A 67 9.73 -12.85 3.14
N GLU A 68 9.71 -14.08 2.66
CA GLU A 68 10.64 -14.50 1.61
C GLU A 68 10.28 -13.78 0.30
N LEU A 69 11.29 -13.23 -0.39
CA LEU A 69 11.13 -12.49 -1.64
C LEU A 69 11.74 -13.27 -2.79
N GLU A 70 11.12 -13.22 -3.96
CA GLU A 70 11.70 -13.77 -5.18
C GLU A 70 12.77 -12.83 -5.74
N GLU A 71 13.72 -13.33 -6.53
CA GLU A 71 14.78 -12.50 -7.13
C GLU A 71 14.24 -11.28 -7.90
N VAL A 72 13.12 -11.47 -8.61
CA VAL A 72 12.44 -10.40 -9.37
C VAL A 72 11.91 -9.27 -8.48
N ASP A 73 11.65 -9.54 -7.20
CA ASP A 73 11.19 -8.55 -6.22
C ASP A 73 12.39 -7.77 -5.63
N VAL A 74 13.57 -8.41 -5.58
CA VAL A 74 14.81 -7.84 -5.05
C VAL A 74 15.51 -6.94 -6.06
N TYR A 75 15.60 -7.36 -7.33
CA TYR A 75 16.34 -6.64 -8.38
C TYR A 75 15.46 -5.73 -9.25
N SER A 76 14.36 -5.21 -8.71
CA SER A 76 13.51 -4.25 -9.44
C SER A 76 14.13 -2.84 -9.48
N VAL A 77 13.82 -2.07 -10.52
CA VAL A 77 14.27 -0.68 -10.67
C VAL A 77 13.87 0.17 -9.45
N SER A 78 12.67 -0.05 -8.90
CA SER A 78 12.16 0.60 -7.69
C SER A 78 12.97 0.27 -6.42
N THR A 79 13.66 -0.87 -6.38
CA THR A 79 14.56 -1.24 -5.27
C THR A 79 15.94 -0.60 -5.43
N ILE A 80 16.42 -0.48 -6.67
CA ILE A 80 17.75 0.04 -7.02
C ILE A 80 17.78 1.58 -6.96
N SER A 81 16.72 2.26 -7.40
CA SER A 81 16.60 3.72 -7.36
C SER A 81 15.32 4.11 -6.61
N GLN A 82 15.43 4.22 -5.29
CA GLN A 82 14.29 4.58 -4.44
C GLN A 82 14.03 6.09 -4.52
N ASN A 83 12.89 6.47 -5.10
CA ASN A 83 12.37 7.82 -4.97
C ASN A 83 11.63 7.98 -3.63
N VAL A 84 12.30 8.57 -2.64
CA VAL A 84 11.75 8.80 -1.29
C VAL A 84 10.71 9.92 -1.29
N ASP A 85 10.76 10.85 -2.25
CA ASP A 85 9.83 11.99 -2.32
C ASP A 85 8.37 11.53 -2.45
N GLU A 86 8.14 10.32 -2.98
CA GLU A 86 6.82 9.68 -3.04
C GLU A 86 6.18 9.44 -1.66
N LEU A 87 6.99 9.32 -0.59
CA LEU A 87 6.48 9.18 0.78
C LEU A 87 5.89 10.50 1.31
N PHE A 88 6.25 11.63 0.70
CA PHE A 88 5.78 12.97 1.08
C PHE A 88 4.72 13.51 0.12
N ASP A 89 4.64 12.98 -1.12
CA ASP A 89 3.60 13.37 -2.08
C ASP A 89 2.25 12.68 -1.85
N LYS A 90 1.42 13.32 -1.01
CA LYS A 90 0.04 12.89 -0.73
C LYS A 90 -0.89 13.03 -1.94
N ASN A 91 -0.51 13.74 -3.00
CA ASN A 91 -1.43 14.06 -4.09
C ASN A 91 -1.83 12.83 -4.88
N LYS A 92 -0.88 11.91 -5.15
CA LYS A 92 -1.16 10.64 -5.83
C LYS A 92 -2.23 9.84 -5.09
N ILE A 93 -2.04 9.61 -3.79
CA ILE A 93 -3.00 8.85 -2.96
C ILE A 93 -4.35 9.54 -2.87
N ARG A 94 -4.37 10.87 -2.70
CA ARG A 94 -5.62 11.65 -2.70
C ARG A 94 -6.37 11.53 -4.01
N LEU A 95 -5.68 11.55 -5.15
CA LEU A 95 -6.30 11.40 -6.46
C LEU A 95 -6.91 10.01 -6.63
N LEU A 96 -6.17 8.95 -6.28
CA LEU A 96 -6.67 7.58 -6.32
C LEU A 96 -7.88 7.39 -5.40
N LEU A 97 -7.85 7.93 -4.18
CA LEU A 97 -8.99 7.89 -3.25
C LEU A 97 -10.22 8.61 -3.82
N LYS A 98 -10.06 9.84 -4.31
CA LYS A 98 -11.16 10.63 -4.89
C LYS A 98 -11.85 9.86 -6.01
N GLU A 99 -11.08 9.21 -6.86
CA GLU A 99 -11.61 8.43 -7.97
C GLU A 99 -12.35 7.18 -7.51
N LEU A 100 -11.77 6.39 -6.59
CA LEU A 100 -12.46 5.21 -6.03
C LEU A 100 -13.74 5.59 -5.27
N ILE A 101 -13.74 6.75 -4.59
CA ILE A 101 -14.94 7.32 -3.97
C ILE A 101 -15.97 7.68 -5.05
N SER A 102 -15.55 8.30 -6.16
CA SER A 102 -16.47 8.66 -7.26
C SER A 102 -17.13 7.44 -7.91
N TYR A 103 -16.45 6.28 -7.91
CA TYR A 103 -17.02 5.01 -8.34
C TYR A 103 -17.90 4.32 -7.29
N GLY A 104 -17.99 4.86 -6.07
CA GLY A 104 -18.73 4.25 -4.97
C GLY A 104 -18.04 3.01 -4.37
N TYR A 105 -16.73 2.84 -4.57
CA TYR A 105 -15.98 1.67 -4.08
C TYR A 105 -15.46 1.84 -2.64
N ILE A 106 -15.45 3.06 -2.12
CA ILE A 106 -14.90 3.39 -0.79
C ILE A 106 -15.95 4.11 0.03
N ASP A 107 -16.11 3.65 1.28
CA ASP A 107 -16.83 4.36 2.33
C ASP A 107 -15.85 5.22 3.14
N VAL A 108 -16.28 6.45 3.46
CA VAL A 108 -15.49 7.42 4.21
C VAL A 108 -16.17 7.68 5.55
N HIS A 109 -15.41 7.53 6.63
CA HIS A 109 -15.91 7.77 7.98
C HIS A 109 -15.10 8.89 8.64
N LEU A 110 -15.78 9.75 9.40
CA LEU A 110 -15.13 10.74 10.24
C LEU A 110 -14.96 10.17 11.65
N THR A 111 -13.75 10.25 12.18
CA THR A 111 -13.43 9.88 13.57
C THR A 111 -12.88 11.09 14.31
N GLU A 112 -13.20 11.22 15.59
CA GLU A 112 -12.74 12.36 16.41
C GLU A 112 -11.22 12.43 16.53
N LYS A 113 -10.57 11.27 16.62
CA LYS A 113 -9.12 11.17 16.85
C LYS A 113 -8.30 11.21 15.56
N ASP A 114 -8.74 10.49 14.53
CA ASP A 114 -7.92 10.18 13.36
C ASP A 114 -8.42 10.93 12.09
N GLY A 115 -9.51 11.69 12.19
CA GLY A 115 -10.13 12.40 11.06
C GLY A 115 -10.79 11.43 10.08
N PHE A 116 -10.59 11.65 8.77
CA PHE A 116 -11.12 10.78 7.73
C PHE A 116 -10.40 9.44 7.67
N VAL A 117 -11.16 8.37 7.84
CA VAL A 117 -10.72 6.98 7.67
C VAL A 117 -11.53 6.30 6.58
N PHE A 118 -10.88 5.37 5.88
CA PHE A 118 -11.40 4.76 4.65
C PHE A 118 -11.55 3.25 4.81
N GLU A 119 -12.64 2.71 4.28
CA GLU A 119 -12.81 1.28 4.06
C GLU A 119 -13.51 1.00 2.72
N LEU A 120 -13.53 -0.25 2.29
CA LEU A 120 -14.25 -0.62 1.08
C LEU A 120 -15.74 -0.72 1.34
N SER A 121 -16.51 -0.17 0.41
CA SER A 121 -17.94 -0.46 0.29
C SER A 121 -18.15 -1.91 -0.15
N ASN A 122 -19.40 -2.39 -0.10
CA ASN A 122 -19.72 -3.73 -0.61
C ASN A 122 -19.36 -3.90 -2.09
N ILE A 123 -19.56 -2.85 -2.90
CA ILE A 123 -19.18 -2.84 -4.32
C ILE A 123 -17.65 -2.92 -4.46
N GLY A 124 -16.92 -2.15 -3.65
CA GLY A 124 -15.46 -2.17 -3.65
C GLY A 124 -14.89 -3.55 -3.28
N LYS A 125 -15.49 -4.23 -2.30
CA LYS A 125 -15.13 -5.61 -1.91
C LYS A 125 -15.32 -6.58 -3.07
N SER A 126 -16.47 -6.52 -3.75
CA SER A 126 -16.73 -7.35 -4.94
C SER A 126 -15.69 -7.12 -6.04
N LYS A 127 -15.23 -5.87 -6.23
CA LYS A 127 -14.19 -5.56 -7.21
C LYS A 127 -12.82 -6.15 -6.86
N VAL A 128 -12.48 -6.23 -5.59
CA VAL A 128 -11.22 -6.87 -5.17
C VAL A 128 -11.21 -8.37 -5.47
N GLU A 129 -12.36 -9.03 -5.46
CA GLU A 129 -12.45 -10.46 -5.82
C GLU A 129 -12.07 -10.74 -7.28
N GLU A 130 -12.10 -9.72 -8.14
CA GLU A 130 -11.66 -9.78 -9.54
C GLU A 130 -10.12 -9.62 -9.67
N LEU A 131 -9.44 -9.09 -8.65
CA LEU A 131 -8.00 -8.75 -8.66
C LEU A 131 -7.08 -9.90 -8.20
N LYS A 132 -7.29 -11.12 -8.74
CA LYS A 132 -6.59 -12.33 -8.26
C LYS A 132 -5.41 -12.80 -9.13
N SER A 133 -5.14 -12.11 -10.23
CA SER A 133 -4.16 -12.55 -11.24
C SER A 133 -2.91 -11.67 -11.31
N GLY A 134 -1.85 -12.23 -11.89
CA GLY A 134 -0.62 -11.50 -12.17
C GLY A 134 0.01 -10.89 -10.92
N TYR A 135 0.48 -9.66 -11.03
CA TYR A 135 1.16 -8.97 -9.93
C TYR A 135 0.23 -8.65 -8.75
N PHE A 136 -1.09 -8.55 -8.95
CA PHE A 136 -2.01 -8.35 -7.82
C PHE A 136 -1.97 -9.48 -6.80
N LYS A 137 -1.66 -10.72 -7.22
CA LYS A 137 -1.43 -11.83 -6.31
C LYS A 137 -0.24 -11.56 -5.36
N LYS A 138 0.82 -10.92 -5.85
CA LYS A 138 1.96 -10.50 -5.03
C LYS A 138 1.55 -9.39 -4.06
N ILE A 139 0.81 -8.39 -4.54
CA ILE A 139 0.31 -7.29 -3.70
C ILE A 139 -0.60 -7.78 -2.59
N ILE A 140 -1.51 -8.72 -2.86
CA ILE A 140 -2.33 -9.38 -1.82
C ILE A 140 -1.42 -10.08 -0.81
N ASN A 141 -0.44 -10.84 -1.28
CA ASN A 141 0.50 -11.53 -0.41
C ASN A 141 1.33 -10.58 0.46
N PHE A 142 1.72 -9.41 -0.04
CA PHE A 142 2.45 -8.39 0.70
C PHE A 142 1.53 -7.62 1.65
N SER A 143 0.29 -7.31 1.26
CA SER A 143 -0.69 -6.65 2.13
C SER A 143 -1.02 -7.50 3.35
N GLU A 144 -1.06 -8.84 3.22
CA GLU A 144 -1.20 -9.74 4.36
C GLU A 144 -0.04 -9.63 5.35
N SER A 145 1.21 -9.46 4.88
CA SER A 145 2.35 -9.20 5.76
C SER A 145 2.26 -7.83 6.45
N LEU A 146 1.76 -6.80 5.74
CA LEU A 146 1.54 -5.47 6.31
C LEU A 146 0.51 -5.44 7.44
N LYS A 147 -0.38 -6.45 7.56
CA LYS A 147 -1.30 -6.57 8.71
C LYS A 147 -0.56 -6.61 10.04
N LEU A 148 0.68 -7.12 10.07
CA LEU A 148 1.53 -7.18 11.26
C LEU A 148 1.95 -5.79 11.78
N LEU A 149 1.82 -4.76 10.94
CA LEU A 149 2.15 -3.37 11.24
C LEU A 149 0.94 -2.51 11.59
N LEU A 150 -0.28 -3.09 11.61
CA LEU A 150 -1.50 -2.32 11.90
C LEU A 150 -1.52 -1.73 13.32
N SER A 151 -0.81 -2.32 14.27
CA SER A 151 -0.65 -1.82 15.64
C SER A 151 0.33 -0.66 15.76
N GLU A 152 1.22 -0.49 14.78
CA GLU A 152 2.23 0.56 14.81
C GLU A 152 1.61 1.91 14.47
N THR A 153 2.00 2.96 15.20
CA THR A 153 1.56 4.32 14.90
C THR A 153 2.20 4.82 13.61
N THR A 154 1.56 5.76 12.92
CA THR A 154 2.10 6.39 11.70
C THR A 154 3.49 6.98 11.95
N SER A 155 3.70 7.63 13.09
CA SER A 155 5.02 8.15 13.48
C SER A 155 6.07 7.05 13.63
N LYS A 156 5.70 5.90 14.19
CA LYS A 156 6.63 4.78 14.37
C LYS A 156 7.00 4.15 13.03
N LEU A 157 6.02 3.97 12.14
CA LEU A 157 6.26 3.50 10.77
C LEU A 157 7.22 4.42 10.02
N ASN A 158 7.02 5.74 10.07
CA ASN A 158 7.94 6.70 9.49
C ASN A 158 9.35 6.61 10.11
N SER A 159 9.46 6.38 11.41
CA SER A 159 10.77 6.18 12.06
C SER A 159 11.52 4.96 11.53
N TYR A 160 10.83 3.86 11.25
CA TYR A 160 11.45 2.66 10.66
C TYR A 160 11.89 2.89 9.22
N ILE A 161 11.05 3.57 8.43
CA ILE A 161 11.38 3.93 7.04
C ILE A 161 12.61 4.83 7.03
N ASN A 162 12.63 5.89 7.84
CA ASN A 162 13.75 6.81 7.92
C ASN A 162 15.05 6.11 8.36
N ALA A 163 14.97 5.21 9.36
CA ALA A 163 16.13 4.46 9.81
C ALA A 163 16.77 3.64 8.68
N TYR A 164 15.96 3.01 7.82
CA TYR A 164 16.47 2.31 6.65
C TYR A 164 17.11 3.26 5.63
N LEU A 165 16.46 4.39 5.36
CA LEU A 165 16.95 5.36 4.36
C LEU A 165 18.27 6.01 4.76
N THR A 166 18.51 6.21 6.06
CA THR A 166 19.77 6.76 6.59
C THR A 166 20.93 5.77 6.66
N GLN A 167 20.67 4.46 6.51
CA GLN A 167 21.69 3.40 6.56
C GLN A 167 22.29 3.05 5.19
N ARG A 168 21.77 3.63 4.10
CA ARG A 168 22.29 3.51 2.73
C ARG A 168 23.18 4.68 2.40
#